data_AF-A0A654TUZ4-F1
#
_entry.id   AF-A0A654TUZ4-F1
#
_cell.length_a   1.000
_cell.length_b   1.000
_cell.length_c   1.000
_cell.angle_alpha   90.00
_cell.angle_beta   90.00
_cell.angle_gamma   90.00
#
_symmetry.space_group_name_H-M   'P 1'
#
loop_
_entity.id
_entity.type
_entity.pdbx_description
1 polymer ?
#
loop_
_entity_poly.entity_id
_entity_poly.type
_entity_poly.pdbx_seq_one_letter_code
_entity_poly.pdbx_strand_id
1 'polypeptide(L)' 'MRHRQAIDAALDHGLWQGLIESTHTKIRLLTRIAFGFRSPEALIALAMLALGGRRPALPGRTKHPRISQ' A
#
# COMPACT_ATOMS: atom_id res chain seq x y z
N MET A 1 -21.68 -7.53 7.71
CA MET A 1 -22.33 -8.13 6.52
C MET A 1 -22.65 -7.13 5.39
N ARG A 2 -22.73 -5.82 5.64
CA ARG A 2 -23.16 -4.78 4.67
C ARG A 2 -22.43 -4.75 3.31
N HIS A 3 -21.20 -5.26 3.22
CA HIS A 3 -20.41 -5.25 1.97
C HIS A 3 -20.27 -6.63 1.31
N ARG A 4 -20.89 -7.68 1.86
CA ARG A 4 -20.64 -9.06 1.43
C ARG A 4 -21.05 -9.30 -0.03
N GLN A 5 -22.23 -8.84 -0.43
CA GLN A 5 -22.68 -8.93 -1.83
C GLN A 5 -21.74 -8.23 -2.82
N ALA A 6 -21.19 -7.06 -2.46
CA ALA A 6 -20.25 -6.35 -3.32
C ALA A 6 -18.90 -7.06 -3.41
N ILE A 7 -18.46 -7.70 -2.32
CA ILE A 7 -17.23 -8.51 -2.30
C ILE A 7 -17.42 -9.76 -3.15
N ASP A 8 -18.55 -10.47 -2.99
CA ASP A 8 -18.86 -11.68 -3.75
C ASP A 8 -18.95 -11.35 -5.25
N ALA A 9 -19.66 -10.27 -5.63
CA ALA A 9 -19.68 -9.80 -7.02
C ALA A 9 -18.29 -9.38 -7.55
N ALA A 10 -17.44 -8.78 -6.72
CA ALA A 10 -16.08 -8.42 -7.10
C ALA A 10 -15.17 -9.65 -7.30
N LEU A 11 -15.42 -10.73 -6.55
CA LEU A 11 -14.76 -12.01 -6.71
C LEU A 11 -15.24 -12.71 -8.00
N ASP A 12 -16.55 -12.78 -8.19
CA ASP A 12 -17.19 -13.45 -9.34
C ASP A 12 -16.86 -12.74 -10.67
N HIS A 13 -16.74 -11.41 -10.66
CA HIS A 13 -16.45 -10.60 -11.84
C HIS A 13 -14.97 -10.18 -11.97
N GLY A 14 -14.08 -10.67 -11.13
CA GLY A 14 -12.64 -10.42 -11.26
C GLY A 14 -12.23 -8.95 -11.09
N LEU A 15 -12.99 -8.15 -10.32
CA LEU A 15 -12.70 -6.73 -10.07
C LEU A 15 -11.40 -6.50 -9.27
N TRP A 16 -10.74 -7.58 -8.83
CA TRP A 16 -9.40 -7.58 -8.26
C TRP A 16 -8.34 -6.99 -9.19
N GLN A 17 -8.56 -7.00 -10.50
CA GLN A 17 -7.65 -6.37 -11.46
C GLN A 17 -7.42 -4.89 -11.11
N GLY A 18 -8.45 -4.13 -10.74
CA GLY A 18 -8.28 -2.72 -10.37
C GLY A 18 -7.36 -2.49 -9.18
N LEU A 19 -7.40 -3.39 -8.18
CA LEU A 19 -6.51 -3.34 -7.01
C LEU A 19 -5.07 -3.71 -7.37
N ILE A 20 -4.91 -4.73 -8.21
CA ILE A 20 -3.60 -5.18 -8.71
C ILE A 20 -2.97 -4.08 -9.57
N GLU A 21 -3.70 -3.51 -10.53
CA GLU A 21 -3.21 -2.45 -11.40
C GLU A 21 -2.88 -1.16 -10.63
N SER A 22 -3.66 -0.83 -9.59
CA SER A 22 -3.32 0.28 -8.68
C SER A 22 -1.99 0.02 -7.97
N THR A 23 -1.75 -1.21 -7.55
CA THR A 23 -0.49 -1.63 -6.90
C THR A 23 0.67 -1.57 -7.90
N HIS A 24 0.51 -2.11 -9.10
CA HIS A 24 1.50 -2.03 -10.18
C HIS A 24 1.90 -0.58 -10.48
N THR A 25 0.91 0.30 -10.59
CA THR A 25 1.15 1.73 -10.83
C THR A 25 1.94 2.37 -9.70
N LYS A 26 1.60 2.07 -8.44
CA LYS A 26 2.35 2.58 -7.28
C LYS A 26 3.77 2.05 -7.23
N ILE A 27 4.01 0.78 -7.53
CA ILE A 27 5.37 0.23 -7.60
C ILE A 27 6.19 0.97 -8.67
N ARG A 28 5.63 1.20 -9.87
CA ARG A 28 6.33 1.96 -10.92
C ARG A 28 6.70 3.38 -10.47
N LEU A 29 5.80 4.06 -9.76
CA LEU A 29 6.07 5.38 -9.19
C LEU A 29 7.19 5.32 -8.14
N LEU A 30 7.14 4.38 -7.20
CA LEU A 30 8.16 4.25 -6.16
C LEU A 30 9.54 3.92 -6.75
N THR A 31 9.60 3.06 -7.76
CA THR A 31 10.84 2.78 -8.49
C THR A 31 11.42 4.05 -9.12
N ARG A 32 10.58 4.93 -9.69
CA ARG A 32 11.04 6.21 -10.25
C ARG A 32 11.54 7.17 -9.16
N ILE A 33 10.88 7.22 -8.01
CA ILE A 33 11.32 8.02 -6.86
C ILE A 33 12.66 7.50 -6.31
N ALA A 34 12.89 6.20 -6.37
CA ALA A 34 14.10 5.56 -5.89
C ALA A 34 15.32 5.71 -6.83
N PHE A 35 15.20 6.38 -7.98
CA PHE A 35 16.38 6.74 -8.77
C PHE A 35 17.32 7.61 -7.91
N GLY A 36 18.57 7.18 -7.78
CA GLY A 36 19.57 7.82 -6.91
C GLY A 36 19.65 7.22 -5.50
N PHE A 37 18.84 6.21 -5.17
CA PHE A 37 19.07 5.42 -3.96
C PHE A 37 20.40 4.67 -4.07
N ARG A 38 21.10 4.59 -2.94
CA ARG A 38 22.39 3.90 -2.84
C ARG A 38 22.26 2.38 -3.01
N SER A 39 21.09 1.80 -2.75
CA SER A 39 20.87 0.36 -2.82
C SER A 39 19.39 0.00 -3.09
N PRO A 40 19.11 -1.18 -3.68
CA PRO A 40 17.74 -1.63 -3.97
C PRO A 40 16.94 -1.93 -2.70
N GLU A 41 17.59 -2.26 -1.58
CA GLU A 41 16.94 -2.52 -0.29
C GLU A 41 16.16 -1.31 0.21
N ALA A 42 16.66 -0.09 -0.07
CA ALA A 42 15.95 1.15 0.27
C ALA A 42 14.62 1.29 -0.48
N LEU A 43 14.55 0.87 -1.76
CA LEU A 43 13.30 0.82 -2.52
C LEU A 43 12.35 -0.23 -1.96
N ILE A 44 12.85 -1.42 -1.62
CA ILE A 44 12.04 -2.49 -1.03
C ILE A 44 11.44 -2.03 0.30
N ALA A 45 12.24 -1.40 1.17
CA ALA A 45 11.77 -0.84 2.43
C ALA A 45 10.70 0.23 2.22
N LEU A 46 10.88 1.13 1.24
CA LEU A 46 9.89 2.14 0.88
C LEU A 46 8.58 1.52 0.37
N ALA A 47 8.66 0.50 -0.48
CA ALA A 47 7.50 -0.23 -0.98
C ALA A 47 6.76 -0.96 0.14
N MET A 48 7.47 -1.62 1.05
CA MET A 48 6.87 -2.26 2.22
C MET A 48 6.19 -1.26 3.16
N LEU A 49 6.78 -0.07 3.34
CA LEU A 49 6.19 0.99 4.14
C LEU A 49 4.92 1.58 3.51
N ALA A 50 4.92 1.78 2.19
CA ALA A 50 3.81 2.40 1.46
C ALA A 50 2.67 1.42 1.13
N LEU A 51 2.97 0.13 0.90
CA LEU A 51 2.02 -0.86 0.37
C LEU A 51 1.81 -2.07 1.30
N GLY A 52 2.69 -2.33 2.26
CA GLY A 52 2.69 -3.56 3.07
C GLY A 52 1.60 -3.64 4.15
N GLY A 53 0.75 -2.61 4.30
CA GLY A 53 -0.40 -2.58 5.22
C GLY A 53 -0.06 -2.53 6.72
N ARG A 54 1.16 -2.92 7.11
CA ARG A 54 1.69 -2.81 8.48
C ARG A 54 2.07 -1.36 8.78
N ARG A 55 1.78 -0.92 10.01
CA ARG A 55 2.11 0.42 10.52
C ARG A 55 3.29 0.32 11.50
N PRO A 56 4.54 0.25 11.03
CA PRO A 56 5.69 0.25 11.92
C PRO A 56 5.75 1.56 12.72
N ALA A 57 6.28 1.49 13.94
CA ALA A 57 6.58 2.69 14.71
C ALA A 57 7.68 3.45 13.98
N LEU A 58 7.38 4.67 13.53
CA LEU A 58 8.33 5.49 12.81
C LEU A 58 9.22 6.24 13.82
N PRO A 59 10.56 6.19 13.68
CA PRO A 59 11.47 6.93 14.55
C PRO A 59 11.10 8.42 14.56
N GLY A 60 11.09 9.04 15.74
CA GLY A 60 10.78 10.46 15.89
C GLY A 60 9.30 10.85 15.73
N ARG A 61 8.38 9.91 15.49
CA ARG A 61 6.92 10.17 15.50
C ARG A 61 6.31 9.58 16.77
N THR A 62 5.91 10.43 17.72
CA THR A 62 5.09 10.00 18.86
C THR A 62 3.73 9.51 18.34
N LYS A 63 3.18 8.43 18.93
CA LYS A 63 1.86 7.90 18.55
C LYS A 63 0.81 8.95 18.91
N HIS A 64 0.44 9.81 17.97
CA HIS A 64 -0.64 10.76 18.19
C HIS A 64 -1.94 9.96 18.38
N PRO A 65 -2.72 10.21 19.45
CA PRO A 65 -4.00 9.54 19.64
C PRO A 65 -4.89 9.83 18.43
N ARG A 66 -5.53 8.79 17.90
CA ARG A 66 -6.39 8.89 16.72
C ARG A 66 -7.54 9.85 17.03
N ILE A 67 -7.68 10.91 16.25
CA ILE A 67 -8.99 11.55 16.09
C ILE A 67 -9.84 10.52 15.34
N SER A 68 -10.76 9.87 16.07
CA SER A 68 -11.84 9.10 15.46
C SER A 68 -12.72 10.09 14.70
N GLN A 69 -12.82 9.89 13.38
CA GLN A 69 -13.92 10.36 12.56
C GLN A 69 -14.73 9.17 12.10
#